data_AF-A0A7K2L304-F1
#
_entry.id   AF-A0A7K2L304-F1
#
_cell.length_a   1.000
_cell.length_b   1.000
_cell.length_c   1.000
_cell.angle_alpha   90.00
_cell.angle_beta   90.00
_cell.angle_gamma   90.00
#
_symmetry.space_group_name_H-M   'P 1'
#
loop_
_entity.id
_entity.type
_entity.pdbx_description
1 polymer ?
#
loop_
_entity_poly.entity_id
_entity_poly.type
_entity_poly.pdbx_seq_one_letter_code
_entity_poly.pdbx_strand_id
1 'polypeptide(L)'
;MGEGGPSQTWCPSGEAHAPESVVLGVRSGQDGRVVYLADPVPAAEVLGEVPEGIEPRRVLRFASHCVSDCVNRRGDDCTLVERVLARPAAREDGPVPRCHLRARCQWWKQTGVAACGRCPAVSTRHHAGDGLADLVADPATTQEQLDEWIAMAG
;
A
#
# COMPACT_ATOMS: atom_id res chain seq x y z
N MET A 1 -30.42 5.78 17.38
CA MET A 1 -29.05 6.32 17.44
C MET A 1 -28.17 5.16 17.85
N GLY A 2 -27.57 4.48 16.87
CA GLY A 2 -26.68 3.34 17.13
C GLY A 2 -25.25 3.82 17.11
N GLU A 3 -24.54 3.67 18.23
CA GLU A 3 -23.11 3.91 18.34
C GLU A 3 -22.38 2.88 17.45
N GLY A 4 -21.98 3.31 16.26
CA GLY A 4 -21.08 2.54 15.41
C GLY A 4 -19.66 2.75 15.91
N GLY A 5 -19.12 1.79 16.67
CA GLY A 5 -17.68 1.68 16.85
C GLY A 5 -16.98 1.70 15.48
N PRO A 6 -15.73 2.19 15.37
CA PRO A 6 -15.10 2.40 14.09
C PRO A 6 -15.14 1.11 13.27
N SER A 7 -15.90 1.12 12.18
CA SER A 7 -15.99 -0.02 11.27
C SER A 7 -14.57 -0.39 10.84
N GLN A 8 -14.09 -1.59 11.22
CA GLN A 8 -12.74 -2.06 10.96
C GLN A 8 -12.37 -1.80 9.49
N THR A 9 -11.42 -0.90 9.25
CA THR A 9 -10.93 -0.62 7.90
C THR A 9 -9.82 -1.59 7.53
N TRP A 10 -9.62 -1.74 6.22
CA TRP A 10 -8.57 -2.58 5.66
C TRP A 10 -7.41 -1.72 5.18
N CYS A 11 -6.21 -2.12 5.54
CA CYS A 11 -4.97 -1.54 5.07
C CYS A 11 -4.56 -2.19 3.75
N PRO A 12 -4.49 -1.46 2.63
CA PRO A 12 -4.04 -2.01 1.35
C PRO A 12 -2.53 -2.29 1.33
N SER A 13 -1.80 -1.89 2.37
CA SER A 13 -0.37 -2.16 2.58
C SER A 13 -0.16 -2.93 3.89
N GLY A 14 -1.10 -3.82 4.20
CA GLY A 14 -1.16 -4.57 5.45
C GLY A 14 -0.03 -5.59 5.64
N GLU A 15 0.04 -6.16 6.83
CA GLU A 15 1.00 -7.20 7.18
C GLU A 15 0.67 -8.51 6.45
N ALA A 16 1.67 -9.17 5.88
CA ALA A 16 1.49 -10.39 5.12
C ALA A 16 1.10 -11.57 6.01
N HIS A 17 1.64 -11.62 7.24
CA HIS A 17 1.46 -12.73 8.17
C HIS A 17 0.29 -12.53 9.17
N ALA A 18 -0.48 -11.45 9.03
CA ALA A 18 -1.68 -11.29 9.84
C ALA A 18 -2.67 -12.43 9.54
N PRO A 19 -3.38 -12.99 10.54
CA PRO A 19 -4.27 -14.15 10.32
C PRO A 19 -5.38 -13.89 9.29
N GLU A 20 -5.86 -12.66 9.20
CA GLU A 20 -6.88 -12.23 8.25
C GLU A 20 -6.32 -11.72 6.91
N SER A 21 -4.99 -11.75 6.74
CA SER A 21 -4.34 -11.16 5.58
C SER A 21 -4.77 -11.87 4.29
N VAL A 22 -4.95 -11.08 3.24
CA VAL A 22 -5.30 -11.55 1.90
C VAL A 22 -4.34 -11.00 0.87
N VAL A 23 -4.09 -11.78 -0.17
CA VAL A 23 -3.41 -11.36 -1.38
C VAL A 23 -4.42 -10.76 -2.36
N LEU A 24 -4.15 -9.52 -2.76
CA LEU A 24 -4.93 -8.77 -3.74
C LEU A 24 -4.38 -8.89 -5.16
N GLY A 25 -3.11 -9.25 -5.31
CA GLY A 25 -2.41 -9.16 -6.57
C GLY A 25 -0.98 -9.66 -6.50
N VAL A 26 -0.41 -9.86 -7.68
CA VAL A 26 0.98 -10.30 -7.89
C VAL A 26 1.71 -9.15 -8.58
N ARG A 27 2.97 -8.90 -8.19
CA ARG A 27 3.80 -7.91 -8.89
C ARG A 27 4.32 -8.48 -10.19
N SER A 28 4.11 -7.74 -11.27
CA SER A 28 4.70 -8.00 -12.58
C SER A 28 6.22 -7.75 -12.52
N GLY A 29 7.01 -8.71 -13.00
CA GLY A 29 8.46 -8.56 -13.10
C GLY A 29 8.91 -7.61 -14.22
N GLN A 30 8.03 -7.20 -15.13
CA GLN A 30 8.38 -6.36 -16.29
C GLN A 30 8.38 -4.86 -15.95
N ASP A 31 7.40 -4.43 -15.18
CA ASP A 31 7.14 -3.02 -14.86
C ASP A 31 6.97 -2.76 -13.36
N GLY A 32 7.12 -3.80 -12.52
CA GLY A 32 7.08 -3.71 -11.06
C GLY A 32 5.68 -3.43 -10.47
N ARG A 33 4.67 -3.24 -11.33
CA ARG A 33 3.29 -2.92 -10.93
C ARG A 33 2.55 -4.16 -10.46
N VAL A 34 1.54 -3.94 -9.63
CA VAL A 34 0.63 -4.99 -9.17
C VAL A 34 -0.41 -5.30 -10.25
N VAL A 35 -0.46 -6.57 -10.66
CA VAL A 35 -1.57 -7.18 -11.37
C VAL A 35 -2.55 -7.73 -10.33
N TYR A 36 -3.78 -7.19 -10.30
CA TYR A 36 -4.78 -7.57 -9.30
C TYR A 36 -5.46 -8.89 -9.67
N LEU A 37 -5.69 -9.72 -8.65
CA LEU A 37 -6.45 -10.95 -8.77
C LEU A 37 -7.94 -10.66 -8.98
N ALA A 38 -8.63 -11.58 -9.64
CA ALA A 38 -10.08 -11.54 -9.81
C ALA A 38 -10.81 -11.62 -8.47
N ASP A 39 -10.26 -12.36 -7.50
CA ASP A 39 -10.75 -12.46 -6.13
C ASP A 39 -9.55 -12.48 -5.15
N PRO A 40 -9.66 -11.89 -3.95
CA PRO A 40 -8.62 -11.99 -2.95
C PRO A 40 -8.44 -13.42 -2.47
N VAL A 41 -7.19 -13.85 -2.29
CA VAL A 41 -6.86 -15.19 -1.78
C VAL A 41 -6.31 -15.06 -0.35
N PRO A 42 -6.67 -15.93 0.60
CA PRO A 42 -6.08 -15.93 1.93
C PRO A 42 -4.55 -16.03 1.86
N ALA A 43 -3.84 -15.16 2.59
CA ALA A 43 -2.37 -15.12 2.55
C ALA A 43 -1.75 -16.45 2.98
N ALA A 44 -2.35 -17.11 3.98
CA ALA A 44 -1.89 -18.40 4.50
C ALA A 44 -1.83 -19.52 3.43
N GLU A 45 -2.63 -19.44 2.37
CA GLU A 45 -2.63 -20.43 1.29
C GLU A 45 -1.47 -20.26 0.30
N VAL A 46 -0.85 -19.08 0.26
CA VAL A 46 0.14 -18.73 -0.77
C VAL A 46 1.50 -18.33 -0.20
N LEU A 47 1.59 -18.01 1.10
CA LEU A 47 2.86 -17.62 1.73
C LEU A 47 3.91 -18.73 1.65
N GLY A 48 3.51 -20.00 1.73
CA GLY A 48 4.42 -21.14 1.62
C GLY A 48 5.02 -21.34 0.21
N GLU A 49 4.43 -20.72 -0.81
CA GLU A 49 4.91 -20.78 -2.20
C GLU A 49 5.98 -19.71 -2.49
N VAL A 50 6.15 -18.75 -1.58
CA VAL A 50 7.22 -17.74 -1.71
C VAL A 50 8.56 -18.38 -1.32
N PRO A 51 9.58 -18.36 -2.19
CA PRO A 51 10.87 -18.94 -1.87
C PRO A 51 11.48 -18.35 -0.60
N GLU A 52 12.17 -19.20 0.17
CA GLU A 52 12.86 -18.77 1.39
C GLU A 52 13.86 -17.64 1.09
N GLY A 53 13.89 -16.63 1.98
CA GLY A 53 14.73 -15.43 1.81
C GLY A 53 14.13 -14.35 0.92
N ILE A 54 13.00 -14.61 0.23
CA ILE A 54 12.24 -13.58 -0.48
C ILE A 54 11.17 -13.00 0.43
N GLU A 55 11.22 -11.69 0.64
CA GLU A 55 10.20 -10.99 1.41
C GLU A 55 8.86 -10.99 0.62
N PRO A 56 7.76 -11.57 1.15
CA PRO A 56 6.54 -11.77 0.37
C PRO A 56 5.96 -10.51 -0.26
N ARG A 57 6.04 -9.34 0.40
CA ARG A 57 5.48 -8.09 -0.14
C ARG A 57 6.27 -7.55 -1.34
N ARG A 58 7.44 -8.11 -1.65
CA ARG A 58 8.20 -7.86 -2.89
C ARG A 58 7.62 -8.54 -4.12
N VAL A 59 6.78 -9.55 -3.95
CA VAL A 59 6.20 -10.32 -5.07
C VAL A 59 4.67 -10.35 -5.03
N LEU A 60 4.08 -10.16 -3.85
CA LEU A 60 2.63 -10.19 -3.63
C LEU A 60 2.17 -8.87 -3.01
N ARG A 61 0.94 -8.46 -3.34
CA ARG A 61 0.26 -7.31 -2.74
C ARG A 61 -0.72 -7.82 -1.69
N PHE A 62 -0.45 -7.51 -0.42
CA PHE A 62 -1.28 -7.94 0.69
C PHE A 62 -2.21 -6.84 1.18
N ALA A 63 -3.26 -7.26 1.89
CA ALA A 63 -4.01 -6.40 2.77
C ALA A 63 -4.43 -7.13 4.04
N SER A 64 -4.48 -6.37 5.13
CA SER A 64 -4.87 -6.84 6.46
C SER A 64 -5.76 -5.78 7.12
N HIS A 65 -6.21 -6.00 8.34
CA HIS A 65 -6.86 -4.96 9.12
C HIS A 65 -5.93 -3.76 9.35
N CYS A 66 -6.50 -2.56 9.28
CA CYS A 66 -5.82 -1.34 9.66
C CYS A 66 -5.89 -1.19 11.19
N VAL A 67 -4.73 -1.19 11.83
CA VAL A 67 -4.61 -1.14 13.30
C VAL A 67 -4.21 0.26 13.77
N SER A 68 -4.61 0.64 14.98
CA SER A 68 -4.27 1.92 15.60
C SER A 68 -2.77 2.08 15.86
N ASP A 69 -2.10 0.99 16.22
CA ASP A 69 -0.70 0.99 16.64
C ASP A 69 0.27 0.94 15.43
N CYS A 70 -0.25 1.15 14.22
CA CYS A 70 0.54 1.26 13.02
C CYS A 70 1.38 2.54 13.08
N VAL A 71 2.67 2.44 12.75
CA VAL A 71 3.59 3.59 12.70
C VAL A 71 3.15 4.72 11.74
N ASN A 72 2.30 4.40 10.76
CA ASN A 72 1.76 5.35 9.80
C ASN A 72 0.41 5.95 10.24
N ARG A 73 -0.02 5.73 11.48
CA ARG A 73 -1.29 6.22 11.99
C ARG A 73 -1.10 7.60 12.64
N ARG A 74 -1.97 8.56 12.27
CA ARG A 74 -2.10 9.85 12.95
C ARG A 74 -3.57 10.08 13.27
N GLY A 75 -3.97 9.76 14.50
CA GLY A 75 -5.39 9.70 14.86
C GLY A 75 -6.12 8.66 14.02
N ASP A 76 -7.13 9.09 13.25
CA ASP A 76 -7.85 8.21 12.33
C ASP A 76 -7.30 8.16 10.90
N ASP A 77 -6.28 8.97 10.63
CA ASP A 77 -5.67 9.11 9.31
C ASP A 77 -4.45 8.20 9.14
N CYS A 78 -4.19 7.85 7.89
CA CYS A 78 -2.97 7.17 7.47
C CYS A 78 -2.03 8.18 6.82
N THR A 79 -0.84 8.40 7.39
CA THR A 79 0.18 9.29 6.83
C THR A 79 0.88 8.68 5.62
N LEU A 80 0.84 7.35 5.48
CA LEU A 80 1.44 6.67 4.32
C LEU A 80 0.72 7.02 3.02
N VAL A 81 -0.62 7.15 3.00
CA VAL A 81 -1.33 7.54 1.77
C VAL A 81 -1.00 8.97 1.36
N GLU A 82 -0.76 9.85 2.33
CA GLU A 82 -0.34 11.24 2.09
C GLU A 82 1.02 11.27 1.40
N ARG A 83 2.03 10.58 1.96
CA ARG A 83 3.37 10.45 1.35
C ARG A 83 3.33 9.79 -0.03
N VAL A 84 2.46 8.80 -0.24
CA VAL A 84 2.28 8.14 -1.54
C VAL A 84 1.71 9.10 -2.60
N LEU A 85 0.77 9.96 -2.21
CA LEU A 85 0.13 10.92 -3.12
C LEU A 85 1.05 12.10 -3.46
N ALA A 86 1.92 12.50 -2.55
CA ALA A 86 2.91 13.57 -2.76
C ALA A 86 3.93 13.26 -3.85
N ARG A 87 4.20 11.99 -4.14
CA ARG A 87 5.17 11.60 -5.17
C ARG A 87 4.77 12.11 -6.55
N PRO A 88 5.71 12.50 -7.42
CA PRO A 88 5.44 12.75 -8.82
C PRO A 88 4.84 11.51 -9.47
N ALA A 89 3.68 11.64 -10.09
CA ALA A 89 3.03 10.51 -10.73
C ALA A 89 3.78 10.18 -12.03
N ALA A 90 4.24 8.93 -12.18
CA ALA A 90 4.62 8.39 -13.48
C ALA A 90 3.33 8.15 -14.29
N ARG A 91 2.77 9.25 -14.80
CA ARG A 91 1.65 9.35 -15.74
C ARG A 91 0.49 8.36 -15.47
N GLU A 92 -0.49 8.80 -14.69
CA GLU A 92 -1.70 8.03 -14.33
C GLU A 92 -2.87 8.33 -15.28
N ASP A 93 -2.63 8.35 -16.60
CA ASP A 93 -3.71 8.46 -17.58
C ASP A 93 -4.33 7.06 -17.77
N GLY A 94 -5.30 6.68 -16.93
CA GLY A 94 -6.00 5.41 -17.08
C GLY A 94 -7.01 5.08 -15.97
N PRO A 95 -7.91 4.11 -16.20
CA PRO A 95 -8.84 3.67 -15.17
C PRO A 95 -8.11 2.99 -14.01
N VAL A 96 -8.53 3.30 -12.78
CA VAL A 96 -8.01 2.63 -11.57
C VAL A 96 -8.41 1.14 -11.54
N PRO A 97 -7.62 0.25 -10.92
CA PRO A 97 -7.93 -1.17 -10.86
C PRO A 97 -9.24 -1.45 -10.11
N ARG A 98 -9.94 -2.52 -10.50
CA ARG A 98 -11.00 -3.11 -9.67
C ARG A 98 -10.35 -3.67 -8.40
N CYS A 99 -10.86 -3.27 -7.24
CA CYS A 99 -10.27 -3.63 -5.95
C CYS A 99 -11.38 -4.00 -4.95
N HIS A 100 -11.35 -5.24 -4.46
CA HIS A 100 -12.33 -5.81 -3.53
C HIS A 100 -12.34 -5.12 -2.16
N LEU A 101 -11.28 -4.39 -1.82
CA LEU A 101 -11.22 -3.64 -0.57
C LEU A 101 -11.87 -2.28 -0.65
N ARG A 102 -12.23 -1.75 -1.83
CA ARG A 102 -12.55 -0.34 -2.01
C ARG A 102 -13.56 0.20 -0.98
N ALA A 103 -14.66 -0.52 -0.75
CA ALA A 103 -15.69 -0.12 0.22
C ALA A 103 -15.20 -0.06 1.70
N ARG A 104 -14.14 -0.80 2.03
CA ARG A 104 -13.58 -0.93 3.38
C ARG A 104 -12.13 -0.43 3.53
N CYS A 105 -11.53 0.08 2.46
CA CYS A 105 -10.12 0.47 2.40
C CYS A 105 -9.89 1.80 3.11
N GLN A 106 -8.90 1.83 4.02
CA GLN A 106 -8.51 3.05 4.74
C GLN A 106 -8.13 4.18 3.77
N TRP A 107 -7.33 3.88 2.74
CA TRP A 107 -6.87 4.88 1.79
C TRP A 107 -8.01 5.43 0.92
N TRP A 108 -8.95 4.57 0.51
CA TRP A 108 -10.13 5.02 -0.23
C TRP A 108 -11.01 5.92 0.63
N LYS A 109 -11.26 5.55 1.90
CA LYS A 109 -12.04 6.37 2.83
C LYS A 109 -11.42 7.75 3.05
N GLN A 110 -10.09 7.84 3.06
CA GLN A 110 -9.37 9.10 3.33
C GLN A 110 -9.21 9.98 2.08
N THR A 111 -8.80 9.42 0.93
CA THR A 111 -8.41 10.21 -0.27
C THR A 111 -9.05 9.74 -1.57
N GLY A 112 -9.96 8.76 -1.51
CA GLY A 112 -10.79 8.34 -2.63
C GLY A 112 -10.00 7.78 -3.81
N VAL A 113 -10.36 8.22 -5.01
CA VAL A 113 -9.82 7.71 -6.28
C VAL A 113 -8.34 8.02 -6.47
N ALA A 114 -7.86 9.13 -5.91
CA ALA A 114 -6.45 9.51 -5.99
C ALA A 114 -5.54 8.42 -5.39
N ALA A 115 -5.91 7.87 -4.22
CA ALA A 115 -5.22 6.73 -3.63
C ALA A 115 -5.23 5.50 -4.53
N CYS A 116 -6.37 5.21 -5.17
CA CYS A 116 -6.51 4.04 -6.02
C CYS A 116 -5.62 4.08 -7.27
N GLY A 117 -5.37 5.28 -7.82
CA GLY A 117 -4.39 5.46 -8.90
C GLY A 117 -3.02 4.95 -8.49
N ARG A 118 -2.57 5.31 -7.28
CA ARG A 118 -1.23 5.00 -6.79
C ARG A 118 -1.03 3.57 -6.35
N CYS A 119 -2.07 2.88 -5.90
CA CYS A 119 -2.01 1.53 -5.33
C CYS A 119 -1.19 0.49 -6.15
N PRO A 120 -1.26 0.43 -7.51
CA PRO A 120 -0.47 -0.50 -8.30
C PRO A 120 1.04 -0.27 -8.24
N ALA A 121 1.48 0.96 -8.02
CA ALA A 121 2.89 1.35 -8.00
C ALA A 121 3.52 1.31 -6.60
N VAL A 122 2.71 1.24 -5.53
CA VAL A 122 3.22 1.17 -4.16
C VAL A 122 3.92 -0.16 -3.93
N SER A 123 5.19 -0.13 -3.53
CA SER A 123 5.92 -1.28 -2.97
C SER A 123 6.19 -1.09 -1.49
N THR A 124 5.93 -2.13 -0.69
CA THR A 124 6.10 -2.12 0.77
C THR A 124 7.55 -2.43 1.20
N ARG A 125 8.40 -2.84 0.25
CA ARG A 125 9.86 -2.96 0.36
C ARG A 125 10.49 -2.54 -0.96
N HIS A 126 11.57 -1.78 -0.88
CA HIS A 126 12.24 -1.20 -2.04
C HIS A 126 13.33 -2.12 -2.57
N HIS A 127 13.63 -1.96 -3.86
CA HIS A 127 14.87 -2.50 -4.40
C HIS A 127 16.03 -1.75 -3.74
N ALA A 128 17.11 -2.45 -3.38
CA ALA A 128 18.30 -1.78 -2.87
C ALA A 128 18.78 -0.75 -3.92
N GLY A 129 18.84 0.52 -3.54
CA GLY A 129 19.23 1.64 -4.42
C GLY A 129 18.09 2.53 -4.91
N ASP A 130 16.83 2.28 -4.53
CA ASP A 130 15.71 3.17 -4.83
C ASP A 130 15.50 4.20 -3.69
N GLY A 131 16.30 5.28 -3.73
CA GLY A 131 16.35 6.28 -2.65
C GLY A 131 15.03 7.01 -2.39
N LEU A 132 14.21 7.27 -3.43
CA LEU A 132 12.86 7.84 -3.24
C LEU A 132 11.97 6.89 -2.45
N ALA A 133 12.18 5.61 -2.67
CA ALA A 133 11.37 4.56 -2.09
C ALA A 133 11.75 4.29 -0.65
N ASP A 134 13.03 4.24 -0.33
CA ASP A 134 13.49 4.25 1.06
C ASP A 134 12.92 5.43 1.88
N LEU A 135 12.90 6.64 1.31
CA LEU A 135 12.30 7.82 1.94
C LEU A 135 10.79 7.69 2.20
N VAL A 136 10.04 7.07 1.28
CA VAL A 136 8.57 6.92 1.45
C VAL A 136 8.19 5.80 2.41
N ALA A 137 9.00 4.75 2.51
CA ALA A 137 8.81 3.73 3.52
C ALA A 137 9.21 4.18 4.93
N ASP A 138 10.10 5.17 5.06
CA ASP A 138 10.53 5.66 6.36
C ASP A 138 9.40 6.46 7.05
N PRO A 139 8.86 5.97 8.18
CA PRO A 139 7.81 6.67 8.91
C PRO A 139 8.24 8.04 9.47
N ALA A 140 9.54 8.27 9.68
CA ALA A 140 10.07 9.52 10.21
C ALA A 140 10.22 10.60 9.12
N THR A 141 10.12 10.24 7.83
CA THR A 141 10.27 11.20 6.73
C THR A 141 9.09 12.17 6.70
N THR A 142 9.39 13.46 6.71
CA THR A 142 8.42 14.55 6.61
C THR A 142 8.07 14.88 5.17
N GLN A 143 6.98 15.63 5.00
CA GLN A 143 6.54 16.10 3.68
C GLN A 143 7.57 17.04 3.05
N GLU A 144 8.16 17.94 3.83
CA GLU A 144 9.19 18.89 3.40
C GLU A 144 10.45 18.17 2.89
N GLN A 145 10.92 17.15 3.63
CA GLN A 145 12.06 16.33 3.21
C GLN A 145 11.79 15.58 1.89
N LEU A 146 10.55 15.13 1.68
CA LEU A 146 10.14 14.48 0.45
C LEU A 146 10.13 15.49 -0.72
N ASP A 147 9.60 16.69 -0.50
CA ASP A 147 9.53 17.76 -1.51
C ASP A 147 10.93 18.25 -1.91
N GLU A 148 11.85 18.41 -0.94
CA GLU A 148 13.26 18.74 -1.18
C GLU A 148 13.97 17.68 -2.04
N TRP A 149 13.77 16.39 -1.72
CA TRP A 149 14.35 15.31 -2.51
C TRP A 149 13.83 15.33 -3.96
N ILE A 150 12.52 15.53 -4.13
CA ILE A 150 11.89 15.62 -5.46
C ILE A 150 12.48 16.78 -6.26
N ALA A 151 12.74 17.92 -5.62
CA ALA A 151 13.34 19.08 -6.26
C ALA A 151 14.80 18.84 -6.69
N MET A 152 15.56 18.02 -5.96
CA MET A 152 16.94 17.67 -6.30
C MET A 152 17.08 16.58 -7.37
N ALA A 153 16.07 15.71 -7.51
CA ALA A 153 16.09 14.57 -8.41
C ALA A 153 15.51 14.85 -9.81
N GLY A 154 14.96 16.05 -10.03
CA GLY A 154 14.47 16.55 -11.33
C GLY A 154 15.54 17.28 -12.13
#